data_AF-A0A967MIF7-F1
#
_entry.id   AF-A0A967MIF7-F1
#
_cell.length_a   1.000
_cell.length_b   1.000
_cell.length_c   1.000
_cell.angle_alpha   90.00
_cell.angle_beta   90.00
_cell.angle_gamma   90.00
#
_symmetry.space_group_name_H-M   'P 1'
#
loop_
_entity.id
_entity.type
_entity.pdbx_description
1 polymer ?
#
loop_
_entity_poly.entity_id
_entity_poly.type
_entity_poly.pdbx_seq_one_letter_code
_entity_poly.pdbx_strand_id
1 'polypeptide(L)'
;MLGFKATKFADGTVRGHINYHQTFLGETLKFSATVTCMSVYDDGTRVKYGGEITRSNDPAFPAGVFIWFQGIDNGEGADAAPDQSTGSGFGTAEENQAFCDSPAPPNPIFVADIDGNIQVDDRS
;
A
#
# COMPACT_ATOMS: atom_id res chain seq x y z
N MET A 1 5.72 11.79 -0.03
CA MET A 1 4.68 11.34 0.89
C MET A 1 3.83 10.18 0.37
N LEU A 2 3.92 9.02 1.02
CA LEU A 2 2.95 7.92 0.90
C LEU A 2 2.08 7.91 2.16
N GLY A 3 0.77 8.06 2.02
CA GLY A 3 -0.19 7.87 3.10
C GLY A 3 -1.05 6.65 2.80
N PHE A 4 -1.05 5.69 3.70
CA PHE A 4 -1.88 4.49 3.60
C PHE A 4 -2.65 4.29 4.90
N LYS A 5 -3.95 4.05 4.77
CA LYS A 5 -4.77 3.61 5.89
C LYS A 5 -5.78 2.59 5.41
N ALA A 6 -5.76 1.41 6.00
CA ALA A 6 -6.72 0.37 5.71
C ALA A 6 -7.10 -0.44 6.94
N THR A 7 -8.33 -0.93 6.92
CA THR A 7 -8.88 -1.85 7.91
C THR A 7 -9.36 -3.10 7.19
N LYS A 8 -8.92 -4.26 7.68
CA LYS A 8 -9.47 -5.57 7.29
C LYS A 8 -10.52 -5.98 8.31
N PHE A 9 -11.67 -6.40 7.83
CA PHE A 9 -12.79 -6.85 8.65
C PHE A 9 -12.84 -8.40 8.67
N ALA A 10 -13.50 -8.96 9.69
CA ALA A 10 -13.65 -10.41 9.87
C ALA A 10 -14.37 -11.12 8.71
N ASP A 11 -15.18 -10.40 7.92
CA ASP A 11 -15.81 -10.94 6.70
C ASP A 11 -14.87 -10.97 5.48
N GLY A 12 -13.60 -10.59 5.67
CA GLY A 12 -12.58 -10.51 4.62
C GLY A 12 -12.65 -9.22 3.81
N THR A 13 -13.64 -8.35 4.03
CA THR A 13 -13.70 -7.05 3.36
C THR A 13 -12.56 -6.15 3.84
N VAL A 14 -12.11 -5.27 2.94
CA VAL A 14 -11.09 -4.27 3.23
C VAL A 14 -11.66 -2.90 2.90
N ARG A 15 -11.39 -1.92 3.76
CA ARG A 15 -11.68 -0.51 3.47
C ARG A 15 -10.44 0.30 3.75
N GLY A 16 -10.06 1.13 2.78
CA GLY A 16 -8.90 1.98 2.95
C GLY A 16 -8.69 2.88 1.76
N HIS A 17 -7.70 3.74 1.90
CA HIS A 17 -7.26 4.62 0.84
C HIS A 17 -5.74 4.69 0.79
N ILE A 18 -5.22 4.85 -0.41
CA ILE A 18 -3.82 5.14 -0.69
C ILE A 18 -3.77 6.56 -1.23
N ASN A 19 -2.89 7.39 -0.66
CA ASN A 19 -2.50 8.68 -1.22
C ASN A 19 -1.00 8.64 -1.50
N TYR A 20 -0.65 8.80 -2.76
CA TYR A 20 0.74 8.84 -3.19
C TYR A 20 1.08 10.23 -3.71
N HIS A 21 2.19 10.76 -3.23
CA HIS A 21 2.76 12.02 -3.66
C HIS A 21 4.28 11.92 -3.56
N GLN A 22 4.97 11.58 -4.63
CA GLN A 22 6.43 11.60 -4.65
C GLN A 22 6.95 12.51 -5.75
N THR A 23 8.04 13.19 -5.45
CA THR A 23 8.80 13.96 -6.44
C THR A 23 10.10 13.23 -6.72
N PHE A 24 10.31 12.84 -7.97
CA PHE A 24 11.54 12.18 -8.43
C PHE A 24 12.07 12.93 -9.65
N LEU A 25 13.35 13.32 -9.62
CA LEU A 25 14.02 14.09 -10.67
C LEU A 25 13.27 15.37 -11.13
N GLY A 26 12.50 15.99 -10.23
CA GLY A 26 11.72 17.21 -10.50
C GLY A 26 10.30 16.95 -11.03
N GLU A 27 9.97 15.71 -11.38
CA GLU A 27 8.60 15.31 -11.72
C GLU A 27 7.86 14.83 -10.48
N THR A 28 6.58 15.18 -10.38
CA THR A 28 5.77 14.85 -9.21
C THR A 28 4.65 13.90 -9.60
N LEU A 29 4.73 12.65 -9.16
CA LEU A 29 3.68 11.66 -9.29
C LEU A 29 2.69 11.81 -8.14
N LYS A 30 1.40 11.96 -8.48
CA LYS A 30 0.29 12.06 -7.55
C LYS A 30 -0.85 11.16 -7.98
N PHE A 31 -1.22 10.22 -7.11
CA PHE A 31 -2.45 9.47 -7.30
C PHE A 31 -3.14 9.15 -5.97
N SER A 32 -4.44 8.91 -6.07
CA SER A 32 -5.27 8.37 -5.01
C SER A 32 -5.84 7.04 -5.48
N ALA A 33 -5.89 6.05 -4.59
CA ALA A 33 -6.48 4.74 -4.87
C ALA A 33 -7.37 4.26 -3.72
N THR A 34 -8.41 3.51 -4.07
CA THR A 34 -9.27 2.82 -3.09
C THR A 34 -8.69 1.43 -2.84
N VAL A 35 -8.43 1.09 -1.58
CA VAL A 35 -7.90 -0.22 -1.22
C VAL A 35 -8.96 -1.29 -1.47
N THR A 36 -8.61 -2.32 -2.21
CA THR A 36 -9.49 -3.44 -2.58
C THR A 36 -9.02 -4.76 -2.01
N CYS A 37 -7.72 -4.91 -1.71
CA CYS A 37 -7.18 -6.11 -1.09
C CYS A 37 -6.13 -5.78 -0.03
N MET A 38 -6.08 -6.63 1.01
CA MET A 38 -5.08 -6.54 2.07
C MET A 38 -4.86 -7.89 2.75
N SER A 39 -3.59 -8.21 2.98
CA SER A 39 -3.14 -9.36 3.76
C SER A 39 -2.11 -8.91 4.78
N VAL A 40 -2.35 -9.28 6.03
CA VAL A 40 -1.54 -8.91 7.18
C VAL A 40 -0.77 -10.15 7.65
N TYR A 41 0.49 -9.95 8.01
CA TYR A 41 1.47 -10.97 8.38
C TYR A 41 2.17 -10.54 9.67
N ASP A 42 2.83 -11.50 10.34
CA ASP A 42 3.68 -11.30 11.52
C ASP A 42 3.09 -10.35 12.56
N ASP A 43 2.07 -10.82 13.28
CA ASP A 43 1.41 -10.14 14.39
C ASP A 43 0.90 -8.71 14.08
N GLY A 44 0.69 -8.37 12.81
CA GLY A 44 0.15 -7.07 12.40
C GLY A 44 1.15 -6.15 11.72
N THR A 45 2.45 -6.47 11.73
CA THR A 45 3.51 -5.54 11.36
C THR A 45 3.83 -5.51 9.88
N ARG A 46 3.58 -6.61 9.15
CA ARG A 46 3.88 -6.72 7.72
C ARG A 46 2.60 -6.82 6.92
N VAL A 47 2.51 -6.07 5.83
CA VAL A 47 1.29 -5.99 5.03
C VAL A 47 1.57 -6.09 3.54
N LYS A 48 0.68 -6.78 2.83
CA LYS A 48 0.46 -6.59 1.39
C LYS A 48 -0.84 -5.87 1.20
N TYR A 49 -0.86 -4.86 0.36
CA TYR A 49 -2.07 -4.10 0.07
C TYR A 49 -2.09 -3.66 -1.37
N GLY A 50 -3.30 -3.50 -1.89
CA GLY A 50 -3.51 -3.08 -3.26
C GLY A 50 -4.88 -2.46 -3.46
N GLY A 51 -5.02 -1.74 -4.56
CA GLY A 51 -6.21 -0.92 -4.80
C GLY A 51 -6.32 -0.41 -6.23
N GLU A 52 -7.50 0.11 -6.54
CA GLU A 52 -7.79 0.74 -7.82
C GLU A 52 -7.49 2.24 -7.75
N ILE A 53 -6.69 2.74 -8.68
CA ILE A 53 -6.44 4.17 -8.84
C ILE A 53 -7.75 4.86 -9.21
N THR A 54 -8.17 5.82 -8.39
CA THR A 54 -9.38 6.62 -8.62
C THR A 54 -9.06 7.98 -9.24
N ARG A 55 -7.83 8.47 -9.06
CA ARG A 55 -7.35 9.73 -9.63
C ARG A 55 -5.83 9.70 -9.76
N SER A 56 -5.31 10.18 -10.89
CA SER A 56 -3.88 10.32 -11.13
C SER A 56 -3.58 11.58 -11.96
N ASN A 57 -2.40 12.15 -11.79
CA ASN A 57 -1.88 13.20 -12.68
C ASN A 57 -0.96 12.66 -13.79
N ASP A 58 -0.67 11.36 -13.79
CA ASP A 58 0.20 10.71 -14.75
C ASP A 58 -0.62 9.84 -15.71
N PRO A 59 -0.58 10.10 -17.03
CA PRO A 59 -1.32 9.33 -18.02
C PRO A 59 -0.82 7.88 -18.18
N ALA A 60 0.37 7.53 -17.69
CA ALA A 60 0.84 6.15 -17.65
C ALA A 60 0.11 5.30 -16.59
N PHE A 61 -0.45 5.95 -15.56
CA PHE A 61 -1.19 5.30 -14.47
C PHE A 61 -2.57 5.97 -14.29
N PRO A 62 -3.47 5.88 -15.28
CA PRO A 62 -4.78 6.51 -15.22
C PRO A 62 -5.71 5.84 -14.19
N ALA A 63 -6.85 6.48 -13.94
CA ALA A 63 -7.90 5.86 -13.14
C ALA A 63 -8.38 4.54 -13.76
N GLY A 64 -8.68 3.55 -12.92
CA GLY A 64 -9.02 2.17 -13.31
C GLY A 64 -7.84 1.20 -13.36
N VAL A 65 -6.59 1.69 -13.32
CA VAL A 65 -5.41 0.84 -13.15
C VAL A 65 -5.30 0.41 -11.68
N PHE A 66 -4.85 -0.82 -11.45
CA PHE A 66 -4.60 -1.32 -10.11
C PHE A 66 -3.13 -1.16 -9.73
N ILE A 67 -2.90 -0.93 -8.43
CA ILE A 67 -1.59 -0.72 -7.84
C ILE A 67 -1.47 -1.49 -6.53
N TRP A 68 -0.31 -2.10 -6.28
CA TRP A 68 -0.06 -2.85 -5.04
C TRP A 68 1.36 -2.69 -4.52
N PHE A 69 1.51 -2.90 -3.21
CA PHE A 69 2.73 -2.68 -2.45
C PHE A 69 2.88 -3.72 -1.34
N GLN A 70 4.10 -3.83 -0.83
CA GLN A 70 4.39 -4.44 0.46
C GLN A 70 4.79 -3.33 1.42
N GLY A 71 4.40 -3.43 2.68
CA GLY A 71 4.79 -2.48 3.71
C GLY A 71 5.15 -3.13 5.04
N ILE A 72 5.88 -2.38 5.85
CA ILE A 72 6.07 -2.62 7.28
C ILE A 72 5.53 -1.40 8.02
N ASP A 73 4.59 -1.66 8.93
CA ASP A 73 4.14 -0.73 9.96
C ASP A 73 5.05 -0.93 11.19
N ASN A 74 5.89 0.06 11.46
CA ASN A 74 6.85 0.04 12.57
C ASN A 74 6.26 0.63 13.87
N GLY A 75 4.96 0.94 13.88
CA GLY A 75 4.24 1.54 14.98
C GLY A 75 4.38 3.06 15.05
N GLU A 76 3.68 3.64 16.03
CA GLU A 76 3.54 5.09 16.18
C GLU A 76 4.34 5.66 17.35
N GLY A 77 4.83 6.90 17.19
CA GLY A 77 5.46 7.67 18.27
C GLY A 77 6.81 8.28 17.88
N ALA A 78 7.36 9.11 18.76
CA ALA A 78 8.62 9.80 18.50
C ALA A 78 9.85 8.85 18.42
N ASP A 79 9.73 7.66 19.02
CA ASP A 79 10.80 6.66 19.08
C ASP A 79 10.58 5.50 18.09
N ALA A 80 9.47 5.48 17.36
CA ALA A 80 9.19 4.46 16.36
C ALA A 80 10.05 4.69 15.10
N ALA A 81 10.54 3.60 14.50
CA ALA A 81 11.21 3.70 13.20
C ALA A 81 10.20 4.12 12.13
N PRO A 82 10.62 4.82 11.05
CA PRO A 82 9.73 5.13 9.95
C PRO A 82 9.14 3.85 9.33
N ASP A 83 7.90 3.92 8.87
CA ASP A 83 7.31 2.87 8.06
C ASP A 83 8.11 2.64 6.78
N GLN A 84 7.97 1.44 6.23
CA GLN A 84 8.67 1.05 5.02
C GLN A 84 7.67 0.57 3.97
N SER A 85 7.96 0.87 2.70
CA SER A 85 7.20 0.36 1.56
C SER A 85 8.15 -0.13 0.47
N THR A 86 7.73 -1.14 -0.28
CA THR A 86 8.40 -1.48 -1.53
C THR A 86 8.00 -0.51 -2.64
N GLY A 87 8.70 -0.61 -3.78
CA GLY A 87 8.15 -0.08 -5.02
C GLY A 87 6.77 -0.70 -5.34
N SER A 88 5.97 0.05 -6.09
CA SER A 88 4.65 -0.37 -6.55
C SER A 88 4.74 -1.34 -7.73
N GLY A 89 3.90 -2.38 -7.72
CA GLY A 89 3.46 -3.04 -8.94
C GLY A 89 2.20 -2.38 -9.50
N PHE A 90 1.96 -2.54 -10.80
CA PHE A 90 0.77 -2.03 -11.50
C PHE A 90 0.24 -3.09 -12.45
N GLY A 91 -1.08 -3.12 -12.65
CA GLY A 91 -1.69 -4.11 -13.53
C GLY A 91 -3.21 -4.19 -13.42
N THR A 92 -3.74 -5.40 -13.60
CA THR A 92 -5.18 -5.68 -13.55
C THR A 92 -5.69 -5.95 -12.13
N ALA A 93 -7.01 -6.00 -11.97
CA ALA A 93 -7.66 -6.37 -10.72
C ALA A 93 -7.26 -7.78 -10.26
N GLU A 94 -7.15 -8.72 -11.21
CA GLU A 94 -6.77 -10.10 -10.95
C GLU A 94 -5.32 -10.22 -10.47
N GLU A 95 -4.39 -9.49 -11.09
CA GLU A 95 -2.98 -9.47 -10.67
C GLU A 95 -2.82 -8.86 -9.27
N ASN A 96 -3.54 -7.77 -9.00
CA ASN A 96 -3.60 -7.13 -7.70
C ASN A 96 -4.13 -8.08 -6.61
N GLN A 97 -5.22 -8.79 -6.88
CA GLN A 97 -5.78 -9.76 -5.96
C GLN A 97 -4.83 -10.94 -5.73
N ALA A 98 -4.27 -11.50 -6.81
CA ALA A 98 -3.31 -12.60 -6.72
C ALA A 98 -2.06 -12.23 -5.90
N PHE A 99 -1.62 -10.97 -5.99
CA PHE A 99 -0.52 -10.47 -5.18
C PHE A 99 -0.85 -10.46 -3.68
N CYS A 100 -2.04 -9.97 -3.30
CA CYS A 100 -2.51 -9.97 -1.91
C CYS A 100 -2.72 -11.39 -1.37
N ASP A 101 -3.26 -12.30 -2.18
CA ASP A 101 -3.56 -13.68 -1.81
C ASP A 101 -2.32 -14.59 -1.77
N SER A 102 -1.21 -14.16 -2.38
CA SER A 102 0.03 -14.93 -2.39
C SER A 102 0.52 -15.18 -0.97
N PRO A 103 0.75 -16.45 -0.57
CA PRO A 103 1.16 -16.81 0.79
C PRO A 103 2.63 -16.45 1.09
N ALA A 104 3.39 -16.05 0.07
CA ALA A 104 4.77 -15.60 0.25
C ALA A 104 4.77 -14.32 1.11
N PRO A 105 5.34 -14.33 2.31
CA PRO A 105 5.32 -13.15 3.17
C PRO A 105 6.11 -11.99 2.51
N PRO A 106 5.82 -10.74 2.89
CA PRO A 106 6.53 -9.58 2.37
C PRO A 106 8.06 -9.74 2.42
N ASN A 107 8.73 -9.59 1.27
CA ASN A 107 10.19 -9.68 1.15
C ASN A 107 10.82 -8.34 1.56
N PRO A 108 11.72 -8.30 2.56
CA PRO A 108 12.20 -7.07 3.15
C PRO A 108 13.29 -6.33 2.33
N ILE A 109 13.41 -6.58 1.04
CA ILE A 109 14.26 -5.76 0.17
C ILE A 109 13.47 -4.47 -0.14
N PHE A 110 13.43 -3.59 0.86
CA PHE A 110 12.74 -2.32 0.82
C PHE A 110 13.55 -1.31 0.03
N VAL A 111 12.86 -0.55 -0.81
CA VAL A 111 13.45 0.51 -1.61
C VAL A 111 12.99 1.82 -0.97
N ALA A 112 13.69 2.19 0.10
CA ALA A 112 13.56 3.44 0.87
C ALA A 112 12.53 3.48 2.00
N ASP A 113 12.91 4.19 3.07
CA ASP A 113 12.00 4.73 4.07
C ASP A 113 10.95 5.59 3.37
N ILE A 114 9.69 5.51 3.83
CA ILE A 114 8.68 6.44 3.34
C ILE A 114 8.62 7.65 4.25
N ASP A 115 8.68 8.82 3.65
CA ASP A 115 8.07 10.00 4.26
C ASP A 115 6.56 9.76 4.18
N GLY A 116 5.93 9.28 5.25
CA GLY A 116 4.61 8.67 5.19
C GLY A 116 4.12 8.03 6.46
N ASN A 117 2.89 7.51 6.43
CA ASN A 117 2.32 6.70 7.52
C ASN A 117 1.47 5.57 6.90
N ILE A 118 1.76 4.33 7.29
CA ILE A 118 1.00 3.11 7.02
C ILE A 118 0.24 2.77 8.30
N GLN A 119 -1.10 2.80 8.23
CA GLN A 119 -1.97 2.37 9.32
C GLN A 119 -2.74 1.12 8.94
N VAL A 120 -2.41 0.00 9.58
CA VAL A 120 -3.08 -1.29 9.39
C VAL A 120 -3.88 -1.63 10.64
N ASP A 121 -5.18 -1.87 10.47
CA ASP A 121 -6.06 -2.37 11.52
C ASP A 121 -6.65 -3.71 11.08
N ASP A 122 -6.29 -4.79 11.76
CA ASP A 122 -6.85 -6.12 11.54
C ASP A 122 -7.89 -6.43 12.63
N ARG A 123 -9.17 -6.52 12.21
CA ARG A 123 -10.31 -6.83 13.09
C ARG A 123 -10.91 -8.20 12.80
N SER A 124 -10.07 -9.15 12.39
CA SER A 124 -10.45 -10.54 12.13
C SER A 124 -10.67 -11.37 13.39
#